data_AF-L8TIQ8-F1
#
_entry.id   AF-L8TIQ8-F1
#
_cell.length_a   1.000
_cell.length_b   1.000
_cell.length_c   1.000
_cell.angle_alpha   90.00
_cell.angle_beta   90.00
_cell.angle_gamma   90.00
#
_symmetry.space_group_name_H-M   'P 1'
#
loop_
_entity.id
_entity.type
_entity.pdbx_description
1 polymer ?
#
loop_
_entity_poly.entity_id
_entity_poly.type
_entity_poly.pdbx_seq_one_letter_code
_entity_poly.pdbx_strand_id
1 'polypeptide(L)'
;MDRFTALAVLPEVETPLRAPRPQPGSVGRWARLDQNWDARLAAPAADLAIVGTTAWLKDDFDALLGHEGDRDSAPIHDLLLPDIGELGTWSTRIYTSSHLAEHLPLPEDLRAVILDGSAAIKYIQCIESSAVFCVIDRSVADETAAEILVQMRNSRGESVSLPQDLNWLAPAGVEALAFTVPL
;
A
#
# COMPACT_ATOMS: atom_id res chain seq x y z
N MET A 1 -14.12 -43.67 -22.24
CA MET A 1 -13.78 -42.28 -22.64
C MET A 1 -14.37 -41.38 -21.58
N ASP A 2 -13.54 -40.95 -20.64
CA ASP A 2 -13.94 -40.03 -19.56
C ASP A 2 -14.00 -38.60 -20.09
N ARG A 3 -15.15 -37.95 -19.93
CA ARG A 3 -15.34 -36.53 -20.25
C ARG A 3 -15.29 -35.73 -18.97
N PHE A 4 -14.16 -35.10 -18.69
CA PHE A 4 -14.09 -34.04 -17.70
C PHE A 4 -15.02 -32.90 -18.15
N THR A 5 -16.08 -32.64 -17.38
CA THR A 5 -16.88 -31.41 -17.47
C THR A 5 -16.90 -30.78 -16.08
N ALA A 6 -15.84 -30.08 -15.72
CA ALA A 6 -15.85 -29.20 -14.56
C ALA A 6 -16.26 -27.80 -15.05
N LEU A 7 -17.57 -27.55 -15.11
CA LEU A 7 -18.10 -26.19 -15.16
C LEU A 7 -18.14 -25.69 -13.71
N ALA A 8 -17.07 -25.02 -13.28
CA ALA A 8 -17.15 -24.23 -12.06
C ALA A 8 -18.09 -23.06 -12.35
N VAL A 9 -19.17 -22.97 -11.59
CA VAL A 9 -20.03 -21.78 -11.57
C VAL A 9 -19.16 -20.66 -11.03
N LEU A 10 -18.82 -19.69 -11.87
CA LEU A 10 -18.20 -18.46 -11.39
C LEU A 10 -19.19 -17.82 -10.42
N PRO A 11 -18.76 -17.42 -9.21
CA PRO A 11 -19.62 -16.63 -8.33
C PRO A 11 -20.16 -15.44 -9.11
N GLU A 12 -21.39 -15.05 -8.79
CA GLU A 12 -22.09 -13.94 -9.43
C GLU A 12 -21.14 -12.75 -9.56
N VAL A 13 -20.76 -12.41 -10.79
CA VAL A 13 -19.79 -11.33 -11.03
C VAL A 13 -20.49 -10.05 -10.62
N GLU A 14 -19.97 -9.39 -9.57
CA GLU A 14 -20.45 -8.08 -9.13
C GLU A 14 -20.58 -7.16 -10.34
N THR A 15 -21.68 -6.40 -10.39
CA THR A 15 -21.98 -5.61 -11.58
C THR A 15 -20.93 -4.51 -11.70
N PRO A 16 -20.13 -4.46 -12.78
CA PRO A 16 -19.03 -3.51 -12.87
C PRO A 16 -19.54 -2.08 -12.76
N LEU A 17 -19.07 -1.35 -11.76
CA LEU A 17 -19.38 0.05 -11.57
C LEU A 17 -18.61 0.92 -12.57
N ARG A 18 -19.26 1.95 -13.11
CA ARG A 18 -18.57 2.97 -13.92
C ARG A 18 -18.08 4.09 -13.02
N ALA A 19 -16.78 4.30 -12.98
CA ALA A 19 -16.17 5.46 -12.34
C ALA A 19 -15.65 6.46 -13.40
N PRO A 20 -15.56 7.76 -13.06
CA PRO A 20 -14.80 8.72 -13.86
C PRO A 20 -13.35 8.24 -14.03
N ARG A 21 -12.75 8.54 -15.19
CA ARG A 21 -11.33 8.24 -15.42
C ARG A 21 -10.46 9.07 -14.44
N PRO A 22 -9.67 8.43 -13.55
CA PRO A 22 -8.73 9.13 -12.67
C PRO A 22 -7.77 10.01 -13.46
N GLN A 23 -7.37 11.13 -12.90
CA GLN A 23 -6.31 11.97 -13.47
C GLN A 23 -5.05 11.83 -12.62
N PRO A 24 -3.85 11.84 -13.22
CA PRO A 24 -2.61 11.64 -12.47
C PRO A 24 -2.29 12.74 -11.43
N GLY A 25 -2.98 13.89 -11.48
CA GLY A 25 -2.68 15.04 -10.62
C GLY A 25 -1.27 15.61 -10.84
N SER A 26 -0.83 16.51 -9.96
CA SER A 26 0.54 17.07 -9.99
C SER A 26 1.59 16.02 -9.66
N VAL A 27 1.37 15.20 -8.63
CA VAL A 27 2.34 14.17 -8.22
C VAL A 27 2.53 13.09 -9.28
N GLY A 28 1.47 12.63 -9.95
CA GLY A 28 1.62 11.66 -11.04
C GLY A 28 2.42 12.21 -12.22
N ARG A 29 2.28 13.51 -12.54
CA ARG A 29 3.11 14.17 -13.57
C ARG A 29 4.55 14.38 -13.12
N TRP A 30 4.77 14.77 -11.87
CA TRP A 30 6.10 14.88 -11.28
C TRP A 30 6.84 13.54 -11.34
N ALA A 31 6.15 12.44 -11.05
CA ALA A 31 6.64 11.07 -11.17
C ALA A 31 6.66 10.53 -12.62
N ARG A 32 6.29 11.36 -13.61
CA ARG A 32 6.22 11.02 -15.05
C ARG A 32 5.31 9.83 -15.39
N LEU A 33 4.33 9.55 -14.53
CA LEU A 33 3.34 8.49 -14.74
C LEU A 33 2.27 8.89 -15.77
N ASP A 34 2.18 10.18 -16.08
CA ASP A 34 1.27 10.73 -17.08
C ASP A 34 1.61 10.29 -18.51
N GLN A 35 2.88 9.96 -18.78
CA GLN A 35 3.35 9.53 -20.11
C GLN A 35 2.70 8.24 -20.62
N ASN A 36 2.27 7.37 -19.70
CA ASN A 36 1.64 6.09 -20.01
C ASN A 36 0.38 5.84 -19.15
N TRP A 37 -0.31 6.90 -18.76
CA TRP A 37 -1.41 6.84 -17.80
C TRP A 37 -2.51 5.86 -18.19
N ASP A 38 -2.95 5.85 -19.46
CA ASP A 38 -4.00 4.93 -19.91
C ASP A 38 -3.57 3.47 -19.85
N ALA A 39 -2.30 3.18 -20.16
CA ALA A 39 -1.76 1.83 -20.02
C ALA A 39 -1.68 1.42 -18.55
N ARG A 40 -1.30 2.35 -17.66
CA ARG A 40 -1.30 2.14 -16.22
C ARG A 40 -2.72 1.90 -15.68
N LEU A 41 -3.72 2.65 -16.12
CA LEU A 41 -5.11 2.44 -15.70
C LEU A 41 -5.69 1.11 -16.22
N ALA A 42 -5.26 0.67 -17.41
CA ALA A 42 -5.70 -0.60 -17.98
C ALA A 42 -5.02 -1.83 -17.35
N ALA A 43 -3.79 -1.68 -16.86
CA ALA A 43 -3.01 -2.74 -16.22
C ALA A 43 -2.16 -2.17 -15.07
N PRO A 44 -2.81 -1.73 -13.98
CA PRO A 44 -2.10 -1.13 -12.85
C PRO A 44 -1.25 -2.19 -12.12
N ALA A 45 -0.10 -1.77 -11.62
CA ALA A 45 0.80 -2.66 -10.89
C ALA A 45 0.14 -3.06 -9.56
N ALA A 46 0.00 -4.36 -9.33
CA ALA A 46 -0.55 -4.94 -8.09
C ALA A 46 0.57 -5.30 -7.10
N ASP A 47 1.69 -4.60 -7.14
CA ASP A 47 2.93 -4.90 -6.41
C ASP A 47 3.06 -4.13 -5.08
N LEU A 48 2.02 -3.39 -4.68
CA LEU A 48 1.93 -2.65 -3.42
C LEU A 48 0.79 -3.19 -2.56
N ALA A 49 1.08 -3.39 -1.27
CA ALA A 49 0.07 -3.61 -0.24
C ALA A 49 0.16 -2.56 0.88
N ILE A 50 -1.00 -2.16 1.40
CA ILE A 50 -1.11 -1.28 2.57
C ILE A 50 -1.90 -2.01 3.64
N VAL A 51 -1.32 -2.13 4.82
CA VAL A 51 -1.90 -2.78 5.99
C VAL A 51 -2.17 -1.72 7.05
N GLY A 52 -3.43 -1.56 7.45
CA GLY A 52 -3.80 -0.54 8.44
C GLY A 52 -5.23 -0.68 8.92
N THR A 53 -5.80 0.39 9.44
CA THR A 53 -7.22 0.45 9.82
C THR A 53 -8.03 0.86 8.60
N THR A 54 -8.81 -0.06 8.00
CA THR A 54 -9.51 0.17 6.72
C THR A 54 -10.39 1.42 6.70
N ALA A 55 -11.07 1.75 7.81
CA ALA A 55 -11.88 2.97 7.88
C ALA A 55 -11.01 4.23 7.72
N TRP A 56 -9.86 4.28 8.38
CA TRP A 56 -8.94 5.42 8.32
C TRP A 56 -8.22 5.48 6.97
N LEU A 57 -7.78 4.34 6.44
CA LEU A 57 -7.18 4.29 5.10
C LEU A 57 -8.14 4.79 4.03
N LYS A 58 -9.44 4.46 4.13
CA LYS A 58 -10.46 4.97 3.22
C LYS A 58 -10.56 6.50 3.27
N ASP A 59 -10.60 7.07 4.47
CA ASP A 59 -10.63 8.53 4.65
C ASP A 59 -9.33 9.18 4.14
N ASP A 60 -8.17 8.57 4.38
CA ASP A 60 -6.87 9.05 3.91
C ASP A 60 -6.77 9.01 2.38
N PHE A 61 -7.39 8.04 1.72
CA PHE A 61 -7.38 7.96 0.27
C PHE A 61 -8.15 9.08 -0.42
N ASP A 62 -9.06 9.75 0.29
CA ASP A 62 -9.75 10.95 -0.18
C ASP A 62 -8.95 12.23 0.06
N ALA A 63 -7.83 12.16 0.82
CA ALA A 63 -6.95 13.29 1.01
C ALA A 63 -6.32 13.74 -0.31
N LEU A 64 -6.18 15.06 -0.47
CA LEU A 64 -5.61 15.66 -1.66
C LEU A 64 -4.08 15.65 -1.61
N LEU A 65 -3.47 15.04 -2.61
CA LEU A 65 -2.04 15.00 -2.81
C LEU A 65 -1.62 15.98 -3.90
N GLY A 66 -0.62 16.81 -3.59
CA GLY A 66 -0.07 17.80 -4.51
C GLY A 66 1.44 17.91 -4.40
N HIS A 67 2.11 18.29 -5.49
CA HIS A 67 3.52 18.65 -5.46
C HIS A 67 3.72 20.10 -5.03
N GLU A 68 4.76 20.39 -4.25
CA GLU A 68 5.06 21.76 -3.81
C GLU A 68 5.30 22.67 -5.02
N GLY A 69 4.64 23.83 -5.04
CA GLY A 69 4.72 24.81 -6.13
C GLY A 69 3.68 24.62 -7.23
N ASP A 70 3.01 23.46 -7.29
CA ASP A 70 1.90 23.23 -8.22
C ASP A 70 0.57 23.74 -7.63
N ARG A 71 -0.35 24.14 -8.52
CA ARG A 71 -1.69 24.64 -8.13
C ARG A 71 -2.76 23.56 -8.13
N ASP A 72 -2.45 22.39 -8.68
CA ASP A 72 -3.37 21.27 -8.75
C ASP A 72 -2.98 20.16 -7.77
N SER A 73 -4.01 19.54 -7.22
CA SER A 73 -3.94 18.36 -6.38
C SER A 73 -4.98 17.35 -6.85
N ALA A 74 -4.76 16.08 -6.53
CA ALA A 74 -5.69 15.01 -6.81
C ALA A 74 -5.80 14.10 -5.58
N PRO A 75 -6.94 13.42 -5.37
CA PRO A 75 -7.07 12.45 -4.30
C PRO A 75 -5.99 11.36 -4.39
N ILE A 76 -5.54 10.84 -3.26
CA ILE A 76 -4.57 9.75 -3.23
C ILE A 76 -5.09 8.51 -3.96
N HIS A 77 -6.40 8.22 -3.90
CA HIS A 77 -6.99 7.09 -4.61
C HIS A 77 -6.81 7.13 -6.13
N ASP A 78 -6.73 8.32 -6.74
CA ASP A 78 -6.53 8.46 -8.19
C ASP A 78 -5.14 7.98 -8.63
N LEU A 79 -4.16 8.04 -7.72
CA LEU A 79 -2.78 7.63 -7.96
C LEU A 79 -2.53 6.17 -7.57
N LEU A 80 -3.00 5.78 -6.38
CA LEU A 80 -2.72 4.48 -5.80
C LEU A 80 -3.67 3.38 -6.28
N LEU A 81 -4.88 3.75 -6.74
CA LEU A 81 -5.90 2.80 -7.19
C LEU A 81 -6.15 1.69 -6.14
N PRO A 82 -6.49 2.05 -4.89
CA PRO A 82 -6.64 1.12 -3.79
C PRO A 82 -7.83 0.19 -4.00
N ASP A 83 -7.64 -1.11 -3.75
CA ASP A 83 -8.70 -2.12 -3.86
C ASP A 83 -9.60 -2.11 -2.61
N ILE A 84 -10.54 -1.16 -2.58
CA ILE A 84 -11.44 -0.89 -1.45
C ILE A 84 -12.93 -1.11 -1.77
N GLY A 85 -13.26 -1.81 -2.87
CA GLY A 85 -14.60 -1.89 -3.44
C GLY A 85 -14.66 -2.47 -4.88
N GLU A 86 -15.83 -2.39 -5.51
CA GLU A 86 -16.23 -3.21 -6.67
C GLU A 86 -15.73 -2.70 -8.06
N LEU A 87 -14.57 -2.04 -8.13
CA LEU A 87 -14.00 -1.53 -9.38
C LEU A 87 -12.89 -2.45 -9.89
N GLY A 88 -13.11 -3.08 -11.05
CA GLY A 88 -12.22 -4.09 -11.63
C GLY A 88 -10.84 -3.61 -12.09
N THR A 89 -10.46 -2.34 -11.86
CA THR A 89 -9.16 -1.76 -12.23
C THR A 89 -8.36 -1.27 -11.03
N TRP A 90 -8.70 -1.72 -9.82
CA TRP A 90 -7.94 -1.41 -8.60
C TRP A 90 -6.87 -2.46 -8.35
N SER A 91 -5.71 -2.05 -7.81
CA SER A 91 -4.52 -2.90 -7.74
C SER A 91 -3.74 -2.82 -6.44
N THR A 92 -3.76 -1.68 -5.75
CA THR A 92 -3.08 -1.58 -4.45
C THR A 92 -3.89 -2.37 -3.43
N ARG A 93 -3.31 -3.46 -2.92
CA ARG A 93 -4.01 -4.39 -2.03
C ARG A 93 -4.15 -3.79 -0.64
N ILE A 94 -5.37 -3.71 -0.14
CA ILE A 94 -5.64 -3.15 1.19
C ILE A 94 -5.97 -4.28 2.16
N TYR A 95 -5.18 -4.40 3.22
CA TYR A 95 -5.43 -5.36 4.30
C TYR A 95 -5.77 -4.64 5.59
N THR A 96 -6.79 -5.13 6.29
CA THR A 96 -7.03 -4.69 7.67
C THR A 96 -6.04 -5.37 8.60
N SER A 97 -5.39 -4.60 9.45
CA SER A 97 -4.46 -5.12 10.47
C SER A 97 -5.13 -6.15 11.41
N SER A 98 -6.44 -6.03 11.62
CA SER A 98 -7.24 -6.94 12.46
C SER A 98 -7.37 -8.35 11.88
N HIS A 99 -7.38 -8.50 10.55
CA HIS A 99 -7.56 -9.77 9.85
C HIS A 99 -6.31 -10.17 9.03
N LEU A 100 -5.20 -9.42 9.12
CA LEU A 100 -4.00 -9.72 8.33
C LEU A 100 -3.50 -11.16 8.52
N ALA A 101 -3.64 -11.73 9.72
CA ALA A 101 -3.26 -13.11 10.02
C ALA A 101 -3.91 -14.14 9.08
N GLU A 102 -5.12 -13.86 8.58
CA GLU A 102 -5.86 -14.74 7.67
C GLU A 102 -5.34 -14.67 6.23
N HIS A 103 -4.57 -13.62 5.91
CA HIS A 103 -3.99 -13.36 4.60
C HIS A 103 -2.50 -13.66 4.51
N LEU A 104 -1.88 -14.18 5.59
CA LEU A 104 -0.47 -14.55 5.60
C LEU A 104 -0.27 -16.00 5.10
N PRO A 105 0.81 -16.28 4.33
CA PRO A 105 1.79 -15.32 3.82
C PRO A 105 1.18 -14.42 2.73
N LEU A 106 1.68 -13.18 2.66
CA LEU A 106 1.25 -12.27 1.60
C LEU A 106 1.72 -12.76 0.22
N PRO A 107 1.02 -12.39 -0.87
CA PRO A 107 1.42 -12.75 -2.24
C PRO A 107 2.86 -12.36 -2.59
N GLU A 108 3.58 -13.26 -3.27
CA GLU A 108 4.99 -13.08 -3.66
C GLU A 108 5.21 -12.00 -4.73
N ASP A 109 4.16 -11.57 -5.43
CA ASP A 109 4.23 -10.51 -6.44
C ASP A 109 4.27 -9.10 -5.82
N LEU A 110 4.15 -8.99 -4.50
CA LEU A 110 4.34 -7.75 -3.76
C LEU A 110 5.82 -7.38 -3.68
N ARG A 111 6.14 -6.16 -4.13
CA ARG A 111 7.47 -5.55 -4.02
C ARG A 111 7.57 -4.61 -2.83
N ALA A 112 6.43 -4.04 -2.42
CA ALA A 112 6.37 -3.12 -1.30
C ALA A 112 5.16 -3.42 -0.40
N VAL A 113 5.39 -3.35 0.92
CA VAL A 113 4.33 -3.44 1.93
C VAL A 113 4.46 -2.25 2.87
N ILE A 114 3.38 -1.49 3.06
CA ILE A 114 3.29 -0.41 4.06
C ILE A 114 2.50 -0.94 5.26
N LEU A 115 3.12 -0.93 6.43
CA LEU A 115 2.53 -1.25 7.72
C LEU A 115 2.23 0.06 8.45
N ASP A 116 0.95 0.44 8.44
CA ASP A 116 0.46 1.66 9.06
C ASP A 116 -0.05 1.38 10.48
N GLY A 117 0.69 1.90 11.45
CA GLY A 117 0.42 1.78 12.88
C GLY A 117 0.85 0.46 13.51
N SER A 118 0.87 0.45 14.84
CA SER A 118 1.37 -0.66 15.65
C SER A 118 0.66 -2.00 15.39
N ALA A 119 -0.65 -1.93 15.14
CA ALA A 119 -1.47 -3.12 14.87
C ALA A 119 -1.04 -3.85 13.59
N ALA A 120 -0.52 -3.14 12.59
CA ALA A 120 0.06 -3.71 11.39
C ALA A 120 1.50 -4.17 11.61
N ILE A 121 2.31 -3.33 12.30
CA ILE A 121 3.75 -3.56 12.53
C ILE A 121 4.02 -4.84 13.31
N LYS A 122 3.10 -5.30 14.18
CA LYS A 122 3.27 -6.58 14.90
C LYS A 122 3.48 -7.79 13.98
N TYR A 123 3.04 -7.72 12.72
CA TYR A 123 3.19 -8.79 11.74
C TYR A 123 4.45 -8.68 10.89
N ILE A 124 5.30 -7.68 11.09
CA ILE A 124 6.47 -7.40 10.25
C ILE A 124 7.39 -8.62 10.04
N GLN A 125 7.48 -9.51 11.03
CA GLN A 125 8.26 -10.76 10.96
C GLN A 125 7.69 -11.78 9.97
N CYS A 126 6.41 -11.67 9.62
CA CYS A 126 5.72 -12.55 8.68
C CYS A 126 5.68 -11.98 7.25
N ILE A 127 6.26 -10.79 7.03
CA ILE A 127 6.29 -10.12 5.74
C ILE A 127 7.63 -10.39 5.06
N GLU A 128 7.60 -10.84 3.80
CA GLU A 128 8.78 -11.21 3.00
C GLU A 128 8.93 -10.37 1.72
N SER A 129 8.25 -9.23 1.64
CA SER A 129 8.34 -8.28 0.52
C SER A 129 9.71 -7.62 0.43
N SER A 130 10.16 -7.30 -0.79
CA SER A 130 11.47 -6.68 -1.04
C SER A 130 11.68 -5.38 -0.29
N ALA A 131 10.64 -4.54 -0.20
CA ALA A 131 10.61 -3.35 0.62
C ALA A 131 9.46 -3.44 1.63
N VAL A 132 9.75 -3.08 2.88
CA VAL A 132 8.74 -2.97 3.95
C VAL A 132 8.89 -1.61 4.62
N PHE A 133 7.80 -0.84 4.64
CA PHE A 133 7.70 0.47 5.27
C PHE A 133 6.85 0.35 6.53
N CYS A 134 7.30 0.92 7.63
CA CYS A 134 6.56 1.01 8.88
C CYS A 134 6.29 2.46 9.19
N VAL A 135 5.04 2.83 9.43
CA VAL A 135 4.63 4.18 9.81
C VAL A 135 4.04 4.13 11.21
N ILE A 136 4.53 4.98 12.10
CA ILE A 136 4.08 5.09 13.49
C ILE A 136 3.72 6.52 13.80
N ASP A 137 2.52 6.70 14.34
CA ASP A 137 2.16 7.92 15.03
C ASP A 137 2.69 7.88 16.49
N ARG A 138 3.73 8.66 16.75
CA ARG A 138 4.35 8.87 18.08
C ARG A 138 3.60 9.88 18.93
N SER A 139 2.56 10.53 18.42
CA SER A 139 1.66 11.32 19.26
C SER A 139 0.84 10.45 20.21
N VAL A 140 0.68 9.15 19.88
CA VAL A 140 0.06 8.14 20.72
C VAL A 140 1.14 7.28 21.37
N ALA A 141 1.08 7.15 22.71
CA ALA A 141 2.05 6.35 23.45
C ALA A 141 1.81 4.85 23.21
N ASP A 142 2.63 4.26 22.33
CA ASP A 142 2.70 2.81 22.13
C ASP A 142 4.16 2.31 22.27
N GLU A 143 4.46 1.75 23.44
CA GLU A 143 5.79 1.21 23.77
C GLU A 143 6.08 -0.11 23.00
N THR A 144 5.04 -0.85 22.61
CA THR A 144 5.20 -2.19 21.99
C THR A 144 5.76 -2.08 20.57
N ALA A 145 5.29 -1.10 19.80
CA ALA A 145 5.81 -0.85 18.46
C ALA A 145 7.27 -0.39 18.47
N ALA A 146 7.68 0.37 19.49
CA ALA A 146 9.06 0.83 19.64
C ALA A 146 10.03 -0.34 19.81
N GLU A 147 9.69 -1.31 20.68
CA GLU A 147 10.52 -2.48 20.94
C GLU A 147 10.66 -3.38 19.70
N ILE A 148 9.55 -3.62 18.99
CA ILE A 148 9.54 -4.43 17.76
C ILE A 148 10.46 -3.82 16.70
N LEU A 149 10.42 -2.50 16.52
CA LEU A 149 11.28 -1.81 15.56
C LEU A 149 12.76 -1.83 15.95
N VAL A 150 13.07 -1.67 17.23
CA VAL A 150 14.45 -1.77 17.72
C VAL A 150 15.01 -3.17 17.46
N GLN A 151 14.21 -4.21 17.72
CA GLN A 151 14.61 -5.59 17.40
C GLN A 151 14.81 -5.77 15.89
N MET A 152 13.92 -5.21 15.07
CA MET A 152 13.98 -5.33 13.61
C MET A 152 15.21 -4.64 13.00
N ARG A 153 15.51 -3.41 13.41
CA ARG A 153 16.72 -2.68 13.00
C ARG A 153 17.99 -3.48 13.25
N ASN A 154 17.97 -4.36 14.25
CA ASN A 154 19.12 -5.17 14.63
C ASN A 154 19.13 -6.58 14.01
N SER A 155 18.03 -7.05 13.40
CA SER A 155 17.85 -8.46 13.03
C SER A 155 17.39 -8.74 11.61
N ARG A 156 16.80 -7.77 10.89
CA ARG A 156 16.24 -8.00 9.55
C ARG A 156 16.59 -6.85 8.58
N GLY A 157 17.17 -7.24 7.44
CA GLY A 157 17.32 -6.36 6.28
C GLY A 157 18.34 -5.24 6.40
N GLU A 158 18.54 -4.52 5.29
CA GLU A 158 19.28 -3.25 5.31
C GLU A 158 18.28 -2.12 5.52
N SER A 159 18.53 -1.28 6.53
CA SER A 159 17.71 -0.10 6.82
C SER A 159 17.83 0.88 5.66
N VAL A 160 16.69 1.28 5.09
CA VAL A 160 16.60 2.34 4.08
C VAL A 160 16.37 3.66 4.79
N SER A 161 17.19 4.64 4.47
CA SER A 161 17.14 5.98 5.01
C SER A 161 16.13 6.81 4.22
N LEU A 162 14.91 6.99 4.73
CA LEU A 162 13.87 7.76 4.02
C LEU A 162 14.32 9.17 3.56
N PRO A 163 15.09 9.94 4.36
CA PRO A 163 15.57 11.24 3.91
C PRO A 163 16.64 11.17 2.81
N GLN A 164 17.52 10.16 2.84
CA GLN A 164 18.63 10.06 1.90
C GLN A 164 18.24 9.33 0.61
N ASP A 165 17.44 8.27 0.74
CA ASP A 165 17.09 7.37 -0.35
C ASP A 165 15.77 7.77 -1.03
N LEU A 166 14.82 8.35 -0.28
CA LEU A 166 13.49 8.73 -0.78
C LEU A 166 13.22 10.23 -0.73
N ASN A 167 14.18 11.04 -0.25
CA ASN A 167 14.03 12.49 -0.07
C ASN A 167 12.75 12.87 0.70
N TRP A 168 12.34 12.04 1.66
CA TRP A 168 11.14 12.23 2.45
C TRP A 168 11.50 12.42 3.92
N LEU A 169 10.91 13.45 4.53
CA LEU A 169 11.04 13.75 5.94
C LEU A 169 9.70 13.49 6.63
N ALA A 170 9.73 12.68 7.67
CA ALA A 170 8.54 12.41 8.46
C ALA A 170 8.02 13.71 9.12
N PRO A 171 6.70 13.95 9.09
CA PRO A 171 6.09 15.03 9.87
C PRO A 171 6.40 14.90 11.36
N ALA A 172 6.33 16.01 12.10
CA ALA A 172 6.48 15.99 13.55
C ALA A 172 5.43 15.06 14.18
N GLY A 173 5.87 14.18 15.08
CA GLY A 173 5.02 13.18 15.70
C GLY A 173 4.83 11.91 14.88
N VAL A 174 5.38 11.81 13.67
CA VAL A 174 5.40 10.57 12.88
C VAL A 174 6.83 10.03 12.83
N GLU A 175 6.97 8.73 13.04
CA GLU A 175 8.19 7.99 12.75
C GLU A 175 7.92 7.02 11.61
N ALA A 176 8.81 6.98 10.62
CA ALA A 176 8.75 5.95 9.61
C ALA A 176 10.12 5.32 9.37
N LEU A 177 10.09 4.02 9.10
CA LEU A 177 11.26 3.19 8.88
C LEU A 177 11.02 2.34 7.64
N ALA A 178 12.08 2.08 6.89
CA ALA A 178 12.03 1.19 5.75
C ALA A 178 13.15 0.17 5.82
N PHE A 179 12.87 -1.03 5.36
CA PHE A 179 13.81 -2.14 5.32
C PHE A 179 13.74 -2.82 3.97
N THR A 180 14.89 -3.26 3.49
CA THR A 180 14.96 -4.20 2.37
C THR A 180 15.18 -5.60 2.89
N VAL A 181 14.36 -6.55 2.45
CA VAL A 181 14.58 -7.97 2.77
C VAL A 181 15.44 -8.56 1.66
N PRO A 182 16.62 -9.13 1.96
CA PRO A 182 17.39 -9.85 0.95
C PRO A 182 16.55 -11.04 0.47
N LEU A 183 16.17 -11.02 -0.80
CA LEU A 183 15.48 -12.11 -1.50
C LEU A 183 16.44 -13.27 -1.79
#